data_AF-A0A6N6THL2-F1
#
_entry.id   AF-A0A6N6THL2-F1
#
_cell.length_a   1.000
_cell.length_b   1.000
_cell.length_c   1.000
_cell.angle_alpha   90.00
_cell.angle_beta   90.00
_cell.angle_gamma   90.00
#
_symmetry.space_group_name_H-M   'P 1'
#
loop_
_entity.id
_entity.type
_entity.pdbx_description
1 polymer ?
#
loop_
_entity_poly.entity_id
_entity_poly.type
_entity_poly.pdbx_seq_one_letter_code
_entity_poly.pdbx_strand_id
1 'polypeptide(L)'
;MIALALLTTGNVQAGLFEEGDILMVQAAPDAIHFNSSPEHADYSWLVGVEWQSPSRWLVGASYFNNSFDQKCQYYYFGKSWSLDFISDNEYFKNLYFKLTGGVLLGYKEPYEDKIPFNDNGVAPGIVPGLGYKFNDFNVQVNLLGGAGLIFTFGYDLIKW
;
A
#
# COMPACT_ATOMS: atom_id res chain seq x y z
N MET A 1 22.76 3.78 0.27
CA MET A 1 23.26 3.63 1.65
C MET A 1 22.11 3.14 2.51
N ILE A 2 22.22 1.95 3.06
CA ILE A 2 21.28 1.39 4.05
C ILE A 2 21.78 1.86 5.42
N ALA A 3 20.98 2.61 6.17
CA ALA A 3 21.35 3.07 7.50
C ALA A 3 21.00 1.98 8.52
N LEU A 4 22.03 1.28 9.01
CA LEU A 4 21.97 0.45 10.21
C LEU A 4 22.26 1.37 11.41
N ALA A 5 21.27 1.61 12.28
CA ALA A 5 21.45 2.49 13.43
C ALA A 5 22.16 1.75 14.58
N LEU A 6 23.44 2.11 14.84
CA LEU A 6 24.10 1.84 16.11
C LEU A 6 23.57 2.82 17.17
N LEU A 7 23.17 2.29 18.33
CA LEU A 7 22.81 3.07 19.51
C LEU A 7 24.07 3.72 20.09
N THR A 8 24.30 4.99 19.77
CA THR A 8 25.23 5.86 20.51
C THR A 8 24.42 6.85 21.34
N THR A 9 24.70 6.92 22.63
CA THR A 9 24.12 7.88 23.58
C THR A 9 24.66 9.29 23.29
N GLY A 10 24.02 9.98 22.36
CA GLY A 10 24.10 11.42 22.18
C GLY A 10 22.69 11.95 22.13
N ASN A 11 22.40 13.04 22.85
CA ASN A 11 21.12 13.75 22.81
C ASN A 11 20.94 14.45 21.46
N VAL A 12 20.78 13.67 20.40
CA VAL A 12 20.14 14.10 19.16
C VAL A 12 18.74 13.54 19.26
N GLN A 13 17.80 14.35 19.74
CA GLN A 13 16.38 14.10 19.47
C GLN A 13 16.20 14.36 17.97
N ALA A 14 16.67 13.44 17.13
CA ALA A 14 16.16 13.35 15.77
C ALA A 14 14.70 12.98 15.97
N GLY A 15 13.79 13.92 15.69
CA GLY A 15 12.38 13.57 15.60
C GLY A 15 12.29 12.37 14.65
N LEU A 16 11.64 11.30 15.09
CA LEU A 16 11.38 10.15 14.20
C LEU A 16 10.58 10.59 12.96
N PHE A 17 9.87 11.72 13.09
CA PHE A 17 9.05 12.36 12.09
C PHE A 17 9.47 13.82 11.90
N GLU A 18 9.30 14.33 10.68
CA GLU A 18 9.59 15.71 10.27
C GLU A 18 8.31 16.47 9.84
N GLU A 19 8.39 17.81 9.78
CA GLU A 19 7.28 18.64 9.31
C GLU A 19 6.85 18.24 7.90
N GLY A 20 5.55 18.01 7.71
CA GLY A 20 4.97 17.53 6.46
C GLY A 20 4.95 16.00 6.30
N ASP A 21 5.41 15.25 7.30
CA ASP A 21 5.10 13.82 7.40
C ASP A 21 3.58 13.61 7.52
N ILE A 22 3.12 12.46 7.03
CA ILE A 22 1.72 12.07 7.09
C ILE A 22 1.62 10.61 7.54
N LEU A 23 0.73 10.34 8.49
CA LEU A 23 0.28 8.99 8.85
C LEU A 23 -1.16 8.85 8.39
N MET A 24 -1.37 7.92 7.48
CA MET A 24 -2.65 7.66 6.85
C MET A 24 -3.14 6.27 7.23
N VAL A 25 -4.46 6.14 7.42
CA VAL A 25 -5.15 4.86 7.45
C VAL A 25 -5.92 4.67 6.16
N GLN A 26 -6.04 3.42 5.70
CA GLN A 26 -6.80 3.10 4.50
C GLN A 26 -7.63 1.83 4.67
N ALA A 27 -8.71 1.73 3.91
CA ALA A 27 -9.53 0.54 3.84
C ALA A 27 -10.07 0.31 2.43
N ALA A 28 -10.35 -0.94 2.10
CA ALA A 28 -11.12 -1.34 0.93
C ALA A 28 -12.19 -2.35 1.37
N PRO A 29 -13.46 -2.15 0.99
CA PRO A 29 -14.50 -3.12 1.30
C PRO A 29 -14.40 -4.37 0.42
N ASP A 30 -13.84 -4.26 -0.79
CA ASP A 30 -13.78 -5.35 -1.75
C ASP A 30 -12.70 -5.13 -2.85
N ALA A 31 -12.41 -6.18 -3.60
CA ALA A 31 -11.56 -6.18 -4.78
C ALA A 31 -12.30 -6.75 -6.01
N ILE A 32 -11.92 -6.27 -7.19
CA ILE A 32 -12.45 -6.76 -8.47
C ILE A 32 -11.45 -7.75 -9.08
N HIS A 33 -11.82 -9.01 -9.24
CA HIS A 33 -11.00 -10.01 -9.93
C HIS A 33 -11.21 -9.96 -11.44
N PHE A 34 -10.13 -10.11 -12.21
CA PHE A 34 -10.22 -10.19 -13.67
C PHE A 34 -10.77 -11.54 -14.17
N ASN A 35 -10.65 -12.58 -13.35
CA ASN A 35 -11.17 -13.91 -13.62
C ASN A 35 -11.98 -14.38 -12.40
N SER A 36 -13.15 -14.93 -12.63
CA SER A 36 -13.99 -15.49 -11.57
C SER A 36 -13.67 -16.97 -11.32
N SER A 37 -13.86 -17.40 -10.08
CA SER A 37 -13.78 -18.80 -9.65
C SER A 37 -14.86 -19.04 -8.58
N PRO A 38 -15.52 -20.20 -8.56
CA PRO A 38 -16.48 -20.54 -7.50
C PRO A 38 -15.80 -20.72 -6.12
N GLU A 39 -14.48 -20.86 -6.07
CA GLU A 39 -13.70 -20.91 -4.83
C GLU A 39 -13.36 -19.52 -4.29
N HIS A 40 -13.64 -18.45 -5.04
CA HIS A 40 -13.37 -17.11 -4.55
C HIS A 40 -14.33 -16.74 -3.42
N ALA A 41 -13.78 -16.09 -2.39
CA ALA A 41 -14.55 -15.47 -1.32
C ALA A 41 -15.52 -14.43 -1.91
N ASP A 42 -16.68 -14.27 -1.28
CA ASP A 42 -17.70 -13.30 -1.70
C ASP A 42 -17.18 -11.86 -1.68
N TYR A 43 -16.23 -11.57 -0.78
CA TYR A 43 -15.59 -10.26 -0.63
C TYR A 43 -14.10 -10.40 -0.28
N SER A 44 -13.27 -9.51 -0.84
CA SER A 44 -11.83 -9.36 -0.55
C SER A 44 -11.54 -7.96 0.02
N TRP A 45 -11.60 -7.82 1.34
CA TRP A 45 -11.42 -6.55 2.05
C TRP A 45 -9.96 -6.30 2.46
N LEU A 46 -9.62 -5.04 2.71
CA LEU A 46 -8.32 -4.61 3.21
C LEU A 46 -8.47 -3.49 4.25
N VAL A 47 -7.57 -3.49 5.24
CA VAL A 47 -7.26 -2.32 6.07
C VAL A 47 -5.76 -2.11 6.12
N GLY A 48 -5.29 -0.87 6.28
CA GLY A 48 -3.86 -0.60 6.32
C GLY A 48 -3.51 0.74 6.94
N VAL A 49 -2.22 0.88 7.22
CA VAL A 49 -1.59 2.10 7.74
C VAL A 49 -0.35 2.40 6.88
N GLU A 50 -0.13 3.67 6.58
CA GLU A 50 0.98 4.14 5.76
C GLU A 50 1.54 5.44 6.34
N TRP A 51 2.84 5.47 6.58
CA TRP A 51 3.55 6.73 6.78
C TRP A 51 4.13 7.19 5.45
N GLN A 52 4.08 8.49 5.18
CA GLN A 52 4.66 9.13 4.01
C GLN A 52 5.42 10.40 4.42
N SER A 53 6.63 10.56 3.90
CA SER A 53 7.44 11.75 4.10
C SER A 53 7.05 12.91 3.17
N PRO A 54 7.47 14.16 3.44
CA PRO A 54 7.30 15.30 2.54
C PRO A 54 7.85 15.04 1.13
N SER A 55 8.94 14.28 1.05
CA SER A 55 9.54 13.86 -0.21
C SER A 55 8.84 12.66 -0.86
N ARG A 56 7.69 12.24 -0.34
CA ARG A 56 6.79 11.18 -0.84
C ARG A 56 7.37 9.77 -0.82
N TRP A 57 8.43 9.53 -0.04
CA TRP A 57 8.81 8.17 0.32
C TRP A 57 7.84 7.64 1.37
N LEU A 58 7.56 6.35 1.34
CA LEU A 58 6.54 5.76 2.21
C LEU A 58 6.92 4.37 2.70
N VAL A 59 6.38 4.02 3.86
CA VAL A 59 6.41 2.68 4.46
C VAL A 59 5.01 2.40 5.01
N GLY A 60 4.50 1.19 4.80
CA GLY A 60 3.19 0.83 5.29
C GLY A 60 3.01 -0.67 5.48
N ALA A 61 1.86 -0.99 6.07
CA ALA A 61 1.41 -2.35 6.29
C ALA A 61 -0.09 -2.45 6.02
N SER A 62 -0.50 -3.52 5.37
CA SER A 62 -1.91 -3.85 5.14
C SER A 62 -2.24 -5.23 5.67
N TYR A 63 -3.43 -5.37 6.25
CA TYR A 63 -4.04 -6.63 6.64
C TYR A 63 -5.33 -6.84 5.85
N PHE A 64 -5.50 -8.01 5.27
CA PHE A 64 -6.58 -8.27 4.31
C PHE A 64 -6.91 -9.76 4.26
N ASN A 65 -8.00 -10.12 3.60
CA ASN A 65 -8.25 -11.49 3.18
C ASN A 65 -7.97 -11.63 1.68
N ASN A 66 -7.32 -12.71 1.29
CA ASN A 66 -7.07 -12.99 -0.11
C ASN A 66 -8.34 -13.53 -0.80
N SER A 67 -8.24 -13.83 -2.11
CA SER A 67 -9.35 -14.37 -2.89
C SER A 67 -9.95 -15.66 -2.32
N PHE A 68 -9.28 -16.36 -1.40
CA PHE A 68 -9.72 -17.63 -0.80
C PHE A 68 -9.98 -17.49 0.70
N ASP A 69 -10.22 -16.26 1.16
CA ASP A 69 -10.47 -15.85 2.55
C ASP A 69 -9.34 -16.14 3.55
N GLN A 70 -8.14 -16.50 3.08
CA GLN A 70 -6.98 -16.60 3.95
C GLN A 70 -6.53 -15.20 4.39
N LYS A 71 -6.19 -15.06 5.67
CA LYS A 71 -5.73 -13.78 6.20
C LYS A 71 -4.28 -13.53 5.83
N CYS A 72 -4.06 -12.40 5.18
CA CYS A 72 -2.79 -12.00 4.59
C CYS A 72 -2.31 -10.66 5.14
N GLN A 73 -1.01 -10.43 5.01
CA GLN A 73 -0.36 -9.18 5.37
C GLN A 73 0.56 -8.75 4.23
N TYR A 74 0.62 -7.46 3.94
CA TYR A 74 1.59 -6.89 3.01
C TYR A 74 2.35 -5.78 3.71
N TYR A 75 3.65 -5.98 3.94
CA TYR A 75 4.56 -4.97 4.48
C TYR A 75 5.37 -4.39 3.34
N TYR A 76 5.38 -3.08 3.20
CA TYR A 76 5.89 -2.46 1.99
C TYR A 76 6.63 -1.16 2.25
N PHE A 77 7.55 -0.86 1.32
CA PHE A 77 8.13 0.45 1.13
C PHE A 77 7.81 0.92 -0.29
N GLY A 78 7.85 2.22 -0.54
CA GLY A 78 7.62 2.70 -1.88
C GLY A 78 7.79 4.20 -2.02
N LYS A 79 7.26 4.72 -3.12
CA LYS A 79 7.23 6.14 -3.40
C LYS A 79 5.96 6.51 -4.15
N SER A 80 5.47 7.73 -3.92
CA SER A 80 4.47 8.35 -4.77
C SER A 80 5.05 9.53 -5.55
N TRP A 81 4.49 9.78 -6.72
CA TRP A 81 4.87 10.88 -7.61
C TRP A 81 3.61 11.63 -8.02
N SER A 82 3.64 12.95 -7.86
CA SER A 82 2.59 13.80 -8.40
C SER A 82 2.56 13.68 -9.92
N LEU A 83 1.37 13.69 -10.49
CA LEU A 83 1.14 13.66 -11.94
C LEU A 83 0.75 15.03 -12.49
N ASP A 84 1.12 16.10 -11.81
CA ASP A 84 0.82 17.49 -12.20
C ASP A 84 1.26 17.84 -13.63
N PHE A 85 2.29 17.15 -14.15
CA PHE A 85 2.77 17.33 -15.52
C PHE A 85 1.76 16.93 -16.60
N ILE A 86 0.72 16.16 -16.26
CA ILE A 86 -0.27 15.65 -17.23
C ILE A 86 -1.24 16.76 -17.64
N SER A 87 -1.58 17.69 -16.75
CA SER A 87 -2.49 18.78 -17.07
C SER A 87 -2.42 19.93 -16.06
N ASP A 88 -2.50 21.17 -16.55
CA ASP A 88 -2.68 22.36 -15.71
C ASP A 88 -4.09 22.49 -15.12
N ASN A 89 -5.03 21.63 -15.55
CA ASN A 89 -6.38 21.60 -15.05
C ASN A 89 -6.39 21.19 -13.55
N GLU A 90 -7.03 22.01 -12.72
CA GLU A 90 -7.10 21.81 -11.26
C GLU A 90 -7.63 20.44 -10.84
N TYR A 91 -8.51 19.82 -11.65
CA TYR A 91 -9.01 18.48 -11.39
C TYR A 91 -7.94 17.41 -11.49
N PHE A 92 -6.86 17.61 -12.26
CA PHE A 92 -5.79 16.63 -12.43
C PHE A 92 -4.60 16.84 -11.48
N LYS A 93 -4.49 18.02 -10.86
CA LYS A 93 -3.38 18.39 -9.94
C LYS A 93 -3.29 17.58 -8.64
N ASN A 94 -4.28 16.74 -8.35
CA ASN A 94 -4.26 15.87 -7.18
C ASN A 94 -4.07 14.39 -7.53
N LEU A 95 -3.79 14.09 -8.80
CA LEU A 95 -3.45 12.74 -9.23
C LEU A 95 -2.01 12.41 -8.86
N TYR A 96 -1.81 11.17 -8.43
CA TYR A 96 -0.48 10.65 -8.20
C TYR A 96 -0.38 9.21 -8.66
N PHE A 97 0.82 8.85 -9.10
CA PHE A 97 1.22 7.45 -9.25
C PHE A 97 1.89 6.99 -7.96
N LYS A 98 1.63 5.75 -7.54
CA LYS A 98 2.30 5.10 -6.40
C LYS A 98 2.85 3.77 -6.85
N LEU A 99 4.06 3.44 -6.39
CA LEU A 99 4.62 2.11 -6.56
C LEU A 99 5.14 1.63 -5.21
N THR A 100 4.65 0.48 -4.77
CA THR A 100 5.13 -0.18 -3.56
C THR A 100 5.76 -1.52 -3.89
N GLY A 101 6.82 -1.86 -3.15
CA GLY A 101 7.47 -3.16 -3.18
C GLY A 101 7.62 -3.67 -1.76
N GLY A 102 7.47 -4.97 -1.55
CA GLY A 102 7.43 -5.51 -0.19
C GLY A 102 7.28 -7.01 -0.10
N VAL A 103 6.91 -7.47 1.10
CA VAL A 103 6.72 -8.87 1.43
C VAL A 103 5.24 -9.12 1.72
N LEU A 104 4.68 -10.09 1.01
CA LEU A 104 3.36 -10.64 1.19
C LEU A 104 3.43 -11.90 2.06
N LEU A 105 2.58 -11.97 3.08
CA LEU A 105 2.44 -13.12 3.97
C LEU A 105 1.02 -13.69 3.89
N GLY A 106 0.87 -15.01 3.95
CA GLY A 106 -0.40 -15.68 4.28
C GLY A 106 -1.06 -16.48 3.15
N TYR A 107 -0.59 -16.40 1.91
CA TYR A 107 -1.03 -17.30 0.83
C TYR A 107 -0.44 -18.69 1.04
N LYS A 108 -1.16 -19.56 1.76
CA LYS A 108 -0.67 -20.91 2.11
C LYS A 108 -1.40 -21.97 1.31
N GLU A 109 -0.93 -23.22 1.41
CA GLU A 109 -1.67 -24.40 0.94
C GLU A 109 -3.19 -24.30 1.23
N PRO A 110 -4.05 -24.66 0.26
CA PRO A 110 -3.74 -25.18 -1.07
C PRO A 110 -3.51 -24.07 -2.14
N TYR A 111 -3.42 -22.80 -1.74
CA TYR A 111 -3.44 -21.63 -2.65
C TYR A 111 -2.09 -20.93 -2.80
N GLU A 112 -1.02 -21.48 -2.24
CA GLU A 112 0.31 -20.87 -2.27
C GLU A 112 0.83 -20.59 -3.68
N ASP A 113 0.57 -21.50 -4.63
CA ASP A 113 0.95 -21.38 -6.04
C ASP A 113 0.20 -20.26 -6.80
N LYS A 114 -0.81 -19.63 -6.19
CA LYS A 114 -1.50 -18.47 -6.79
C LYS A 114 -0.65 -17.21 -6.76
N ILE A 115 0.42 -17.20 -5.96
CA ILE A 115 1.37 -16.10 -5.88
C ILE A 115 2.73 -16.56 -6.41
N PRO A 116 3.28 -15.90 -7.45
CA PRO A 116 4.62 -16.20 -7.95
C PRO A 116 5.69 -16.04 -6.85
N PHE A 117 6.66 -16.96 -6.82
CA PHE A 117 7.78 -16.96 -5.87
C PHE A 117 7.36 -17.04 -4.40
N ASN A 118 6.18 -17.59 -4.14
CA ASN A 118 5.76 -17.90 -2.79
C ASN A 118 6.47 -19.14 -2.27
N ASP A 119 7.04 -19.04 -1.08
CA ASP A 119 7.62 -20.15 -0.33
C ASP A 119 6.98 -20.18 1.05
N ASN A 120 6.17 -21.21 1.30
CA ASN A 120 5.49 -21.44 2.58
C ASN A 120 4.70 -20.22 3.11
N GLY A 121 4.02 -19.52 2.20
CA GLY A 121 3.21 -18.35 2.51
C GLY A 121 3.97 -17.04 2.65
N VAL A 122 5.21 -16.98 2.19
CA VAL A 122 6.02 -15.76 2.09
C VAL A 122 6.37 -15.51 0.63
N ALA A 123 6.00 -14.34 0.10
CA ALA A 123 6.25 -13.99 -1.29
C ALA A 123 6.66 -12.52 -1.45
N PRO A 124 7.47 -12.17 -2.46
CA PRO A 124 7.66 -10.77 -2.85
C PRO A 124 6.38 -10.22 -3.48
N GLY A 125 6.10 -8.93 -3.27
CA GLY A 125 4.95 -8.24 -3.86
C GLY A 125 5.31 -6.86 -4.39
N ILE A 126 4.80 -6.53 -5.57
CA ILE A 126 4.90 -5.20 -6.18
C ILE A 126 3.50 -4.73 -6.59
N VAL A 127 3.11 -3.53 -6.15
CA VAL A 127 1.77 -2.99 -6.38
C VAL A 127 1.89 -1.58 -6.93
N PRO A 128 1.66 -1.38 -8.24
CA PRO A 128 1.44 -0.06 -8.79
C PRO A 128 0.00 0.40 -8.49
N GLY A 129 -0.16 1.70 -8.25
CA GLY A 129 -1.45 2.31 -8.00
C GLY A 129 -1.55 3.72 -8.58
N LEU A 130 -2.77 4.11 -8.90
CA LEU A 130 -3.14 5.49 -9.23
C LEU A 130 -4.05 6.00 -8.14
N GLY A 131 -3.73 7.17 -7.61
CA GLY A 131 -4.47 7.78 -6.54
C GLY A 131 -4.90 9.20 -6.85
N TYR A 132 -5.95 9.62 -6.15
CA TYR A 132 -6.47 10.97 -6.16
C TYR A 132 -6.58 11.49 -4.74
N LYS A 133 -6.00 12.65 -4.47
CA LYS A 133 -6.06 13.31 -3.15
C LYS A 133 -7.15 14.39 -3.13
N PHE A 134 -7.93 14.44 -2.07
CA PHE A 134 -8.89 15.52 -1.82
C PHE A 134 -8.85 15.90 -0.34
N ASN A 135 -8.19 17.02 -0.04
CA ASN A 135 -7.86 17.41 1.33
C ASN A 135 -7.17 16.24 2.06
N ASP A 136 -7.67 15.86 3.23
CA ASP A 136 -7.12 14.77 4.03
C ASP A 136 -7.53 13.38 3.52
N PHE A 137 -8.44 13.29 2.54
CA PHE A 137 -8.91 12.03 1.97
C PHE A 137 -8.14 11.66 0.70
N ASN A 138 -8.03 10.36 0.43
CA ASN A 138 -7.61 9.88 -0.88
C ASN A 138 -8.45 8.68 -1.31
N VAL A 139 -8.49 8.46 -2.62
CA VAL A 139 -8.96 7.21 -3.23
C VAL A 139 -7.87 6.68 -4.13
N GLN A 140 -7.69 5.37 -4.17
CA GLN A 140 -6.68 4.73 -5.01
C GLN A 140 -7.25 3.51 -5.69
N VAL A 141 -6.84 3.30 -6.95
CA VAL A 141 -6.97 2.02 -7.64
C VAL A 141 -5.59 1.38 -7.67
N ASN A 142 -5.50 0.15 -7.15
CA ASN A 142 -4.24 -0.57 -7.04
C ASN A 142 -4.32 -1.87 -7.83
N LEU A 143 -3.28 -2.17 -8.60
CA LEU A 143 -3.21 -3.37 -9.43
C LEU A 143 -2.60 -4.54 -8.65
N LEU A 144 -3.36 -5.62 -8.51
CA LEU A 144 -2.97 -6.84 -7.81
C LEU A 144 -2.30 -7.84 -8.78
N GLY A 145 -1.33 -7.35 -9.56
CA GLY A 145 -0.72 -8.12 -10.65
C GLY A 145 -1.75 -8.54 -11.70
N GLY A 146 -1.71 -9.81 -12.12
CA GLY A 146 -2.69 -10.37 -13.06
C GLY A 146 -4.03 -10.79 -12.44
N ALA A 147 -4.21 -10.61 -11.13
CA ALA A 147 -5.38 -11.13 -10.42
C ALA A 147 -6.59 -10.18 -10.46
N GLY A 148 -6.37 -8.86 -10.36
CA GLY A 148 -7.45 -7.90 -10.25
C GLY A 148 -7.04 -6.50 -9.82
N LEU A 149 -8.03 -5.73 -9.40
CA LEU A 149 -7.91 -4.36 -8.89
C LEU A 149 -8.49 -4.27 -7.48
N ILE A 150 -7.93 -3.42 -6.63
CA ILE A 150 -8.55 -3.04 -5.36
C ILE A 150 -8.65 -1.53 -5.22
N PHE A 151 -9.81 -1.07 -4.76
CA PHE A 151 -10.10 0.35 -4.56
C PHE A 151 -9.99 0.68 -3.08
N THR A 152 -8.98 1.46 -2.71
CA THR A 152 -8.78 1.88 -1.32
C THR A 152 -9.25 3.30 -1.10
N PHE A 153 -9.78 3.55 0.11
CA PHE A 153 -10.16 4.86 0.63
C PHE A 153 -9.26 5.15 1.81
N GLY A 154 -8.53 6.27 1.76
CA GLY A 154 -7.57 6.66 2.78
C GLY A 154 -7.92 7.99 3.44
N TYR A 155 -7.47 8.14 4.69
CA TYR A 155 -7.59 9.36 5.48
C TYR A 155 -6.28 9.65 6.22
N ASP A 156 -5.77 10.87 6.07
CA ASP A 156 -4.60 11.36 6.79
C ASP A 156 -4.99 11.59 8.24
N LEU A 157 -4.60 10.66 9.10
CA LEU A 157 -4.97 10.64 10.51
C LEU A 157 -4.12 11.61 11.33
N ILE A 158 -2.82 11.67 11.03
CA ILE A 158 -1.87 12.56 11.70
C ILE A 158 -1.01 13.22 10.63
N LYS A 159 -0.83 14.53 10.76
CA LYS A 159 0.08 15.35 9.95
C LYS A 159 1.00 16.08 10.92
N TRP A 160 2.30 16.04 10.66
CA TRP A 160 3.32 16.69 11.48
C TRP A 160 3.59 18.11 11.02
#